data_AF-A0A1X3GN57-F1
#
_entry.id   AF-A0A1X3GN57-F1
#
_cell.length_a   1.000
_cell.length_b   1.000
_cell.length_c   1.000
_cell.angle_alpha   90.00
_cell.angle_beta   90.00
_cell.angle_gamma   90.00
#
_symmetry.space_group_name_H-M   'P 1'
#
loop_
_entity.id
_entity.type
_entity.pdbx_description
1 polymer ?
#
loop_
_entity_poly.entity_id
_entity_poly.type
_entity_poly.pdbx_seq_one_letter_code
_entity_poly.pdbx_strand_id
1 'polypeptide(L)'
;MNVFVGAAAASVASMPLEALASPLPASVPKLAFDGSQCGDAMREAYYKLDEANEALKLTAADFQRVWKACGEWQKANPQPGAHRAHKKYCRRYDKHMDEINYDAVFDAHQKARDAFKAAQLALANVKVRDLAELCLKACMIYVFEDVRQPHLRHVDPVISVSVAMDLAAMAAPTKGEA
;
A
#
# COMPACT_ATOMS: atom_id res chain seq x y z
N MET A 1 -36.85 -29.10 -42.88
CA MET A 1 -36.88 -27.64 -42.58
C MET A 1 -37.70 -27.45 -41.32
N ASN A 2 -37.04 -27.04 -40.25
CA ASN A 2 -37.48 -26.07 -39.22
C ASN A 2 -36.67 -26.34 -37.95
N VAL A 3 -35.69 -25.47 -37.76
CA VAL A 3 -34.83 -25.31 -36.59
C VAL A 3 -35.67 -24.68 -35.49
N PHE A 4 -35.63 -25.22 -34.27
CA PHE A 4 -35.89 -24.43 -33.07
C PHE A 4 -34.86 -24.78 -32.00
N VAL A 5 -33.94 -23.85 -31.82
CA VAL A 5 -32.94 -23.77 -30.75
C VAL A 5 -33.69 -23.36 -29.47
N GLY A 6 -33.71 -24.24 -28.48
CA GLY A 6 -34.18 -23.92 -27.13
C GLY A 6 -33.01 -23.43 -26.28
N ALA A 7 -32.75 -22.12 -26.29
CA ALA A 7 -31.83 -21.48 -25.37
C ALA A 7 -32.46 -21.43 -23.97
N ALA A 8 -31.95 -22.24 -23.04
CA ALA A 8 -32.27 -22.10 -21.62
C ALA A 8 -31.38 -20.99 -21.03
N ALA A 9 -31.97 -19.82 -20.84
CA ALA A 9 -31.33 -18.68 -20.19
C ALA A 9 -30.88 -19.05 -18.77
N ALA A 10 -29.58 -18.96 -18.52
CA ALA A 10 -29.05 -18.99 -17.16
C ALA A 10 -29.61 -17.79 -16.40
N SER A 11 -30.35 -18.08 -15.32
CA SER A 11 -30.85 -17.08 -14.38
C SER A 11 -29.65 -16.36 -13.77
N VAL A 12 -29.48 -15.09 -14.16
CA VAL A 12 -28.56 -14.17 -13.50
C VAL A 12 -29.19 -13.89 -12.14
N ALA A 13 -28.69 -14.55 -11.09
CA ALA A 13 -29.00 -14.19 -9.72
C ALA A 13 -28.51 -12.75 -9.51
N SER A 14 -29.42 -11.79 -9.67
CA SER A 14 -29.19 -10.39 -9.32
C SER A 14 -29.02 -10.33 -7.82
N MET A 15 -27.77 -10.33 -7.35
CA MET A 15 -27.49 -9.97 -5.97
C MET A 15 -27.82 -8.49 -5.79
N PRO A 16 -28.62 -8.12 -4.79
CA PRO A 16 -28.88 -6.71 -4.51
C PRO A 16 -27.57 -6.06 -4.07
N LEU A 17 -27.15 -5.02 -4.81
CA LEU A 17 -25.94 -4.23 -4.56
C LEU A 17 -25.90 -3.64 -3.14
N GLU A 18 -27.04 -3.58 -2.45
CA GLU A 18 -27.20 -3.08 -1.09
C GLU A 18 -26.59 -4.00 -0.02
N ALA A 19 -26.32 -5.27 -0.31
CA ALA A 19 -25.66 -6.18 0.64
C ALA A 19 -24.14 -5.93 0.77
N LEU A 20 -23.52 -5.16 -0.13
CA LEU A 20 -22.10 -4.81 -0.08
C LEU A 20 -21.80 -3.56 0.79
N ALA A 21 -22.83 -2.89 1.29
CA ALA A 21 -22.69 -1.67 2.09
C ALA A 21 -22.63 -1.94 3.61
N SER A 22 -22.10 -3.09 4.04
CA SER A 22 -21.74 -3.24 5.46
C SER A 22 -20.55 -2.32 5.75
N PRO A 23 -20.62 -1.43 6.77
CA PRO A 23 -19.45 -0.69 7.21
C PRO A 23 -18.38 -1.70 7.62
N LEU A 24 -17.24 -1.68 6.91
CA LEU A 24 -16.08 -2.50 7.24
C LEU A 24 -15.79 -2.36 8.75
N PRO A 25 -15.68 -3.46 9.51
CA PRO A 25 -15.46 -3.38 10.95
C PRO A 25 -14.19 -2.56 11.22
N ALA A 26 -14.26 -1.68 12.24
CA ALA A 26 -13.19 -0.75 12.60
C ALA A 26 -11.85 -1.44 12.92
N SER A 27 -11.87 -2.74 13.18
CA SER A 27 -10.70 -3.61 13.21
C SER A 27 -11.10 -5.00 12.73
N VAL A 28 -10.84 -5.30 11.46
CA VAL A 28 -10.81 -6.67 10.95
C VAL A 28 -9.72 -7.41 11.74
N PRO A 29 -9.97 -8.63 12.26
CA PRO A 29 -8.90 -9.44 12.84
C PRO A 29 -7.72 -9.47 11.87
N LYS A 30 -6.49 -9.37 12.36
CA LYS A 30 -5.29 -9.56 11.54
C LYS A 30 -5.40 -10.98 10.98
N LEU A 31 -6.02 -11.13 9.80
CA LEU A 31 -6.18 -12.39 9.11
C LEU A 31 -4.75 -12.83 8.86
N ALA A 32 -4.27 -13.75 9.71
CA ALA A 32 -2.98 -14.35 9.55
C ALA A 32 -3.02 -14.98 8.16
N PHE A 33 -2.19 -14.47 7.26
CA PHE A 33 -2.08 -15.02 5.93
C PHE A 33 -1.58 -16.45 6.07
N ASP A 34 -2.49 -17.43 6.00
CA ASP A 34 -2.15 -18.84 5.94
C ASP A 34 -1.64 -19.10 4.52
N GLY A 35 -0.36 -18.78 4.31
CA GLY A 35 0.30 -18.90 3.02
C GLY A 35 0.36 -20.33 2.49
N SER A 36 -0.21 -21.33 3.18
CA SER A 36 -0.32 -22.71 2.69
C SER A 36 -1.09 -22.82 1.37
N GLN A 37 -2.03 -21.90 1.10
CA GLN A 37 -2.87 -21.92 -0.11
C GLN A 37 -2.25 -21.19 -1.31
N CYS A 38 -1.19 -20.39 -1.10
CA CYS A 38 -0.53 -19.64 -2.15
C CYS A 38 0.74 -20.35 -2.66
N GLY A 39 1.13 -20.08 -3.91
CA GLY A 39 2.36 -20.61 -4.48
C GLY A 39 3.58 -20.05 -3.77
N ASP A 40 4.71 -20.76 -3.84
CA ASP A 40 5.93 -20.37 -3.13
C ASP A 40 6.40 -18.94 -3.48
N ALA A 41 6.26 -18.53 -4.74
CA ALA A 41 6.59 -17.17 -5.18
C ALA A 41 5.71 -16.09 -4.53
N MET A 42 4.40 -16.33 -4.39
CA MET A 42 3.47 -15.41 -3.72
C MET A 42 3.78 -15.33 -2.23
N ARG A 43 4.06 -16.50 -1.61
CA ARG A 43 4.42 -16.60 -0.20
C ARG A 43 5.69 -15.84 0.13
N GLU A 44 6.73 -16.02 -0.69
CA GLU A 44 8.02 -15.31 -0.52
C GLU A 44 7.85 -13.80 -0.70
N ALA A 45 7.12 -13.37 -1.74
CA ALA A 45 6.87 -11.95 -1.97
C ALA A 45 6.05 -11.31 -0.84
N TYR A 46 5.06 -12.03 -0.29
CA TYR A 46 4.29 -11.59 0.86
C TYR A 46 5.20 -11.36 2.08
N TYR A 47 6.04 -12.32 2.46
CA TYR A 47 6.89 -12.17 3.63
C TYR A 47 7.89 -11.01 3.49
N LYS A 48 8.47 -10.82 2.30
CA LYS A 48 9.35 -9.68 2.04
C LYS A 48 8.60 -8.34 2.15
N LEU A 49 7.35 -8.29 1.68
CA LEU A 49 6.53 -7.10 1.81
C LEU A 49 6.12 -6.84 3.26
N ASP A 50 5.79 -7.89 4.03
CA ASP A 50 5.45 -7.77 5.45
C ASP A 50 6.64 -7.26 6.27
N GLU A 51 7.84 -7.80 6.05
CA GLU A 51 9.07 -7.31 6.67
C GLU A 51 9.33 -5.83 6.34
N ALA A 52 9.22 -5.46 5.05
CA ALA A 52 9.40 -4.07 4.63
C ALA A 52 8.32 -3.14 5.22
N ASN A 53 7.09 -3.64 5.39
CA ASN A 53 5.99 -2.89 6.01
C ASN A 53 6.28 -2.60 7.49
N GLU A 54 6.76 -3.59 8.24
CA GLU A 54 7.12 -3.40 9.64
C GLU A 54 8.31 -2.43 9.78
N ALA A 55 9.32 -2.50 8.90
CA ALA A 55 10.41 -1.53 8.86
C ALA A 55 9.91 -0.10 8.53
N LEU A 56 8.97 0.03 7.59
CA LEU A 56 8.34 1.30 7.26
C LEU A 56 7.54 1.87 8.43
N LYS A 57 6.78 1.04 9.15
CA LYS A 57 6.05 1.44 10.37
C LYS A 57 6.97 2.01 11.43
N LEU A 58 8.08 1.33 11.71
CA LEU A 58 9.05 1.74 12.72
C LEU A 58 9.67 3.10 12.37
N THR A 59 10.17 3.25 11.15
CA THR A 59 10.80 4.50 10.70
C THR A 59 9.82 5.65 10.55
N ALA A 60 8.55 5.39 10.21
CA ALA A 60 7.52 6.42 10.12
C ALA A 60 7.24 7.08 11.46
N ALA A 61 7.25 6.33 12.57
CA ALA A 61 7.05 6.88 13.90
C ALA A 61 8.19 7.84 14.29
N ASP A 62 9.44 7.45 14.04
CA ASP A 62 10.60 8.31 14.28
C ASP A 62 10.59 9.55 13.38
N PHE A 63 10.24 9.39 12.10
CA PHE A 63 10.14 10.50 11.17
C PHE A 63 9.06 11.51 11.60
N GLN A 64 7.87 11.05 12.02
CA GLN A 64 6.82 11.92 12.55
C GLN A 64 7.26 12.67 13.80
N ARG A 65 8.05 12.04 14.68
CA ARG A 65 8.61 12.70 15.87
C ARG A 65 9.52 13.86 15.49
N VAL A 66 10.51 13.64 14.62
CA VAL A 66 11.45 14.70 14.23
C VAL A 66 10.76 15.78 13.40
N TRP A 67 9.84 15.41 12.52
CA TRP A 67 9.03 16.36 11.74
C TRP A 67 8.24 17.32 12.63
N LYS A 68 7.60 16.78 13.68
CA LYS A 68 6.87 17.59 14.67
C LYS A 68 7.82 18.53 15.43
N ALA A 69 8.99 18.05 15.84
CA ALA A 69 9.99 18.87 16.52
C ALA A 69 10.46 20.04 15.63
N CYS A 70 10.72 19.79 14.34
CA CYS A 70 11.03 20.84 13.37
C CYS A 70 9.93 21.91 13.31
N GLY A 71 8.67 21.49 13.19
CA GLY A 71 7.53 22.39 13.11
C GLY A 71 7.32 23.22 14.38
N GLU A 72 7.52 22.63 15.56
CA GLU A 72 7.45 23.33 16.84
C GLU A 72 8.59 24.36 16.98
N TRP A 73 9.81 24.00 16.57
CA TRP A 73 10.93 24.92 16.58
C TRP A 73 10.70 26.11 15.65
N GLN A 74 10.21 25.88 14.43
CA GLN A 74 9.92 26.95 13.46
C GLN A 74 8.81 27.89 13.95
N LYS A 75 7.79 27.37 14.67
CA LYS A 75 6.76 28.21 15.30
C LYS A 75 7.33 29.08 16.42
N ALA A 76 8.21 28.53 17.25
CA ALA A 76 8.86 29.28 18.33
C ALA A 76 9.94 30.26 17.82
N ASN A 77 10.45 30.04 16.60
CA ASN A 77 11.52 30.81 16.00
C ASN A 77 11.10 31.27 14.60
N PRO A 78 10.25 32.30 14.47
CA PRO A 78 9.80 32.76 13.18
C PRO A 78 10.97 33.31 12.34
N GLN A 79 10.90 33.08 11.03
CA GLN A 79 11.93 33.53 10.09
C GLN A 79 12.00 35.06 10.04
N PRO A 80 13.20 35.66 10.18
CA PRO A 80 13.35 37.11 10.15
C PRO A 80 13.34 37.63 8.69
N GLY A 81 12.77 38.83 8.49
CA GLY A 81 12.72 39.46 7.15
C GLY A 81 14.03 40.10 6.66
N ALA A 82 14.98 40.38 7.56
CA ALA A 82 16.25 41.01 7.19
C ALA A 82 17.33 39.97 6.80
N HIS A 83 18.07 40.21 5.72
CA HIS A 83 19.06 39.27 5.16
C HIS A 83 20.13 38.81 6.16
N ARG A 84 20.72 39.73 6.95
CA ARG A 84 21.72 39.36 7.97
C ARG A 84 21.13 38.52 9.10
N ALA A 85 19.90 38.82 9.52
CA ALA A 85 19.21 38.04 10.53
C ALA A 85 18.83 36.64 10.00
N HIS A 86 18.51 36.53 8.70
CA HIS A 86 18.24 35.26 8.05
C HIS A 86 19.44 34.30 8.07
N LYS A 87 20.65 34.78 7.77
CA LYS A 87 21.86 33.93 7.87
C LYS A 87 22.08 33.38 9.29
N LYS A 88 21.82 34.18 10.33
CA LYS A 88 21.91 33.73 11.72
C LYS A 88 20.79 32.73 12.06
N TYR A 89 19.60 32.94 11.51
CA TYR A 89 18.47 32.02 11.63
C TYR A 89 18.80 30.65 11.02
N CYS A 90 19.29 30.58 9.78
CA CYS A 90 19.62 29.30 9.13
C CYS A 90 20.64 28.50 9.95
N ARG A 91 21.73 29.14 10.43
CA ARG A 91 22.71 28.44 11.28
C ARG A 91 22.12 27.83 12.54
N ARG A 92 21.12 28.49 13.14
CA ARG A 92 20.42 27.95 14.32
C ARG A 92 19.47 26.82 13.93
N TYR A 93 18.85 26.93 12.78
CA TYR A 93 17.99 25.88 12.22
C TYR A 93 18.82 24.63 11.90
N ASP A 94 19.95 24.78 11.21
CA ASP A 94 20.87 23.67 10.87
C ASP A 94 21.34 22.97 12.15
N LYS A 95 21.81 23.73 13.16
CA LYS A 95 22.18 23.16 14.47
C LYS A 95 21.04 22.38 15.12
N HIS A 96 19.81 22.88 15.00
CA HIS A 96 18.65 22.19 15.53
C HIS A 96 18.34 20.90 14.76
N MET A 97 18.44 20.90 13.42
CA MET A 97 18.30 19.70 12.60
C MET A 97 19.32 18.63 13.00
N ASP A 98 20.58 19.03 13.25
CA ASP A 98 21.64 18.13 13.74
C ASP A 98 21.29 17.56 15.12
N GLU A 99 20.82 18.39 16.06
CA GLU A 99 20.45 17.98 17.42
C GLU A 99 19.34 16.93 17.45
N ILE A 100 18.36 17.02 16.55
CA ILE A 100 17.26 16.05 16.43
C ILE A 100 17.59 14.91 15.47
N ASN A 101 18.79 14.91 14.89
CA ASN A 101 19.26 13.94 13.91
C ASN A 101 18.31 13.80 12.70
N TYR A 102 17.79 14.93 12.21
CA TYR A 102 16.72 14.97 11.21
C TYR A 102 17.11 14.20 9.94
N ASP A 103 18.30 14.49 9.39
CA ASP A 103 18.75 13.93 8.11
C ASP A 103 18.88 12.41 8.17
N ALA A 104 19.48 11.86 9.24
CA ALA A 104 19.62 10.41 9.36
C ALA A 104 18.25 9.70 9.52
N VAL A 105 17.32 10.31 10.25
CA VAL A 105 15.95 9.77 10.40
C VAL A 105 15.18 9.86 9.08
N PHE A 106 15.32 10.98 8.36
CA PHE A 106 14.73 11.16 7.04
C PHE A 106 15.27 10.13 6.05
N ASP A 107 16.59 9.95 5.99
CA ASP A 107 17.25 8.97 5.11
C ASP A 107 16.82 7.54 5.43
N ALA A 108 16.74 7.17 6.71
CA ALA A 108 16.28 5.85 7.14
C ALA A 108 14.82 5.62 6.73
N HIS A 109 13.96 6.62 6.91
CA HIS A 109 12.56 6.53 6.49
C HIS A 109 12.43 6.44 4.97
N GLN A 110 13.21 7.21 4.21
CA GLN A 110 13.20 7.15 2.75
C GLN A 110 13.65 5.78 2.24
N LYS A 111 14.73 5.21 2.79
CA LYS A 111 15.18 3.85 2.47
C LYS A 111 14.11 2.79 2.76
N ALA A 112 13.40 2.92 3.88
CA ALA A 112 12.29 2.00 4.20
C ALA A 112 11.12 2.15 3.22
N ARG A 113 10.79 3.38 2.79
CA ARG A 113 9.78 3.61 1.74
C ARG A 113 10.18 2.98 0.42
N ASP A 114 11.43 3.14 0.00
CA ASP A 114 11.94 2.59 -1.25
C ASP A 114 11.94 1.05 -1.21
N ALA A 115 12.37 0.45 -0.10
CA ALA A 115 12.34 -1.00 0.11
C ALA A 115 10.91 -1.54 0.09
N PHE A 116 9.97 -0.87 0.77
CA PHE A 116 8.57 -1.22 0.75
C PHE A 116 7.98 -1.15 -0.66
N LYS A 117 8.27 -0.08 -1.41
CA LYS A 117 7.82 0.07 -2.81
C LYS A 117 8.38 -1.03 -3.71
N ALA A 118 9.66 -1.37 -3.54
CA ALA A 118 10.28 -2.47 -4.28
C ALA A 118 9.60 -3.82 -3.98
N ALA A 119 9.29 -4.09 -2.71
CA ALA A 119 8.57 -5.30 -2.31
C ALA A 119 7.12 -5.34 -2.84
N GLN A 120 6.42 -4.20 -2.87
CA GLN A 120 5.09 -4.09 -3.50
C GLN A 120 5.15 -4.44 -4.99
N LEU A 121 6.14 -3.91 -5.71
CA LEU A 121 6.33 -4.20 -7.13
C LEU A 121 6.69 -5.67 -7.36
N ALA A 122 7.52 -6.27 -6.49
CA ALA A 122 7.83 -7.69 -6.56
C ALA A 122 6.58 -8.55 -6.39
N LEU A 123 5.72 -8.25 -5.41
CA LEU A 123 4.44 -8.93 -5.21
C LEU A 123 3.48 -8.74 -6.39
N ALA A 124 3.39 -7.52 -6.92
CA ALA A 124 2.55 -7.22 -8.08
C ALA A 124 2.95 -8.05 -9.32
N ASN A 125 4.24 -8.28 -9.53
CA ASN A 125 4.72 -9.07 -10.65
C ASN A 125 4.45 -10.58 -10.52
N VAL A 126 4.09 -11.08 -9.33
CA VAL A 126 3.68 -12.49 -9.16
C VAL A 126 2.35 -12.72 -9.87
N LYS A 127 2.35 -13.58 -10.88
CA LYS A 127 1.14 -13.99 -11.59
C LYS A 127 0.32 -14.94 -10.73
N VAL A 128 -0.96 -14.61 -10.58
CA VAL A 128 -1.94 -15.48 -9.92
C VAL A 128 -2.25 -16.66 -10.84
N ARG A 129 -2.39 -17.87 -10.27
CA ARG A 129 -2.71 -19.08 -11.04
C ARG A 129 -4.21 -19.30 -11.18
N ASP A 130 -4.96 -18.92 -10.16
CA ASP A 130 -6.40 -19.16 -10.05
C ASP A 130 -7.09 -18.04 -9.27
N LEU A 131 -8.42 -18.15 -9.16
CA LEU A 131 -9.25 -17.17 -8.49
C LEU A 131 -8.98 -17.13 -6.98
N ALA A 132 -8.59 -18.25 -6.36
CA ALA A 132 -8.29 -18.30 -4.94
C ALA A 132 -7.03 -17.47 -4.62
N GLU A 133 -5.97 -17.63 -5.43
CA GLU A 133 -4.75 -16.83 -5.31
C GLU A 133 -4.98 -15.35 -5.64
N LEU A 134 -5.89 -15.04 -6.57
CA LEU A 134 -6.33 -13.67 -6.83
C LEU A 134 -7.04 -13.07 -5.60
N CYS A 135 -7.97 -13.80 -4.98
CA CYS A 135 -8.65 -13.36 -3.77
C CYS A 135 -7.66 -13.11 -2.63
N LEU A 136 -6.66 -13.98 -2.46
CA LEU A 136 -5.59 -13.79 -1.49
C LEU A 136 -4.78 -12.51 -1.75
N LYS A 137 -4.36 -12.28 -3.00
CA LYS A 137 -3.66 -11.05 -3.40
C LYS A 137 -4.53 -9.80 -3.19
N ALA A 138 -5.84 -9.91 -3.43
CA ALA A 138 -6.79 -8.83 -3.14
C ALA A 138 -6.90 -8.54 -1.63
N CYS A 139 -6.89 -9.55 -0.77
CA CYS A 139 -6.87 -9.34 0.69
C CYS A 139 -5.63 -8.57 1.17
N MET A 140 -4.49 -8.71 0.48
CA MET A 140 -3.25 -7.98 0.81
C MET A 140 -3.39 -6.47 0.62
N ILE A 141 -4.32 -5.99 -0.21
CA ILE A 141 -4.63 -4.56 -0.38
C ILE A 141 -5.02 -3.95 0.97
N TYR A 142 -5.86 -4.63 1.76
CA TYR A 142 -6.28 -4.16 3.07
C TYR A 142 -5.12 -4.04 4.07
N VAL A 143 -4.06 -4.84 3.89
CA VAL A 143 -2.92 -4.85 4.81
C VAL A 143 -1.89 -3.79 4.41
N PHE A 144 -1.61 -3.66 3.12
CA PHE A 144 -0.46 -2.90 2.61
C PHE A 144 -0.83 -1.63 1.83
N GLU A 145 -2.11 -1.37 1.60
CA GLU A 145 -2.60 -0.16 0.89
C GLU A 145 -3.73 0.56 1.65
N ASP A 146 -3.94 0.21 2.92
CA ASP A 146 -4.95 0.87 3.74
C ASP A 146 -4.48 2.27 4.16
N VAL A 147 -4.96 3.28 3.44
CA VAL A 147 -4.68 4.71 3.65
C VAL A 147 -5.07 5.23 5.04
N ARG A 148 -5.88 4.47 5.80
CA ARG A 148 -6.20 4.81 7.21
C ARG A 148 -4.98 4.60 8.11
N GLN A 149 -4.05 3.74 7.72
CA GLN A 149 -2.79 3.55 8.44
C GLN A 149 -1.82 4.71 8.13
N PRO A 150 -1.30 5.43 9.14
CA PRO A 150 -0.52 6.65 8.91
C PRO A 150 0.72 6.48 8.02
N HIS A 151 1.41 5.35 8.12
CA HIS A 151 2.61 5.05 7.34
C HIS A 151 2.30 4.65 5.88
N LEU A 152 1.03 4.37 5.56
CA LEU A 152 0.57 3.98 4.21
C LEU A 152 -0.22 5.09 3.49
N ARG A 153 -0.50 6.22 4.15
CA ARG A 153 -1.36 7.29 3.60
C ARG A 153 -0.92 7.81 2.21
N HIS A 154 0.37 7.72 1.89
CA HIS A 154 0.96 8.20 0.64
C HIS A 154 1.66 7.08 -0.13
N VAL A 155 1.17 5.85 0.02
CA VAL A 155 1.61 4.69 -0.75
C VAL A 155 0.78 4.58 -2.03
N ASP A 156 1.43 4.22 -3.12
CA ASP A 156 0.75 3.99 -4.40
C ASP A 156 -0.05 2.67 -4.37
N PRO A 157 -1.21 2.59 -5.02
CA PRO A 157 -2.08 1.41 -5.04
C PRO A 157 -1.59 0.32 -6.02
N VAL A 158 -0.32 -0.10 -5.88
CA VAL A 158 0.37 -1.05 -6.77
C VAL A 158 -0.29 -2.43 -6.82
N ILE A 159 -0.64 -2.98 -5.66
CA ILE A 159 -1.28 -4.29 -5.50
C ILE A 159 -2.70 -4.23 -6.06
N SER A 160 -3.46 -3.17 -5.76
CA SER A 160 -4.79 -2.94 -6.32
C SER A 160 -4.79 -2.95 -7.85
N VAL A 161 -3.85 -2.21 -8.46
CA VAL A 161 -3.69 -2.19 -9.92
C VAL A 161 -3.32 -3.57 -10.45
N SER A 162 -2.39 -4.27 -9.78
CA SER A 162 -2.01 -5.62 -10.18
C SER A 162 -3.17 -6.62 -10.14
N VAL A 163 -4.00 -6.57 -9.09
CA VAL A 163 -5.18 -7.43 -8.97
C VAL A 163 -6.17 -7.18 -10.09
N ALA A 164 -6.40 -5.92 -10.46
CA ALA A 164 -7.25 -5.58 -11.60
C ALA A 164 -6.70 -6.13 -12.93
N MET A 165 -5.38 -6.05 -13.14
CA MET A 165 -4.72 -6.59 -14.33
C MET A 165 -4.77 -8.11 -14.40
N ASP A 166 -4.55 -8.78 -13.27
CA ASP A 166 -4.64 -10.24 -13.17
C ASP A 166 -6.07 -10.72 -13.41
N LEU A 167 -7.08 -10.04 -12.85
CA LEU A 167 -8.49 -10.33 -13.12
C LEU A 167 -8.84 -10.17 -14.61
N ALA A 168 -8.41 -9.08 -15.24
CA ALA A 168 -8.64 -8.83 -16.65
C ALA A 168 -7.99 -9.91 -17.54
N ALA A 169 -6.80 -10.37 -17.18
CA ALA A 169 -6.11 -11.46 -17.89
C ALA A 169 -6.86 -12.79 -17.75
N MET A 170 -7.45 -13.09 -16.59
CA MET A 170 -8.26 -14.29 -16.38
C MET A 170 -9.61 -14.24 -17.12
N ALA A 171 -10.20 -13.06 -17.27
CA ALA A 171 -11.47 -12.87 -17.97
C ALA A 171 -11.33 -12.75 -19.50
N ALA A 172 -10.11 -12.57 -20.01
CA ALA A 172 -9.87 -12.43 -21.44
C ALA A 172 -10.15 -13.74 -22.19
N PRO A 173 -10.91 -13.72 -23.30
CA PRO A 173 -11.18 -14.92 -24.07
C PRO A 173 -9.87 -15.50 -24.61
N THR A 174 -9.63 -16.79 -24.35
CA THR A 174 -8.50 -17.50 -24.94
C THR A 174 -8.69 -17.52 -26.46
N LYS A 175 -7.72 -16.99 -27.21
CA LYS A 175 -7.71 -17.09 -28.68
C LYS A 175 -7.76 -18.57 -29.08
N GLY A 176 -8.94 -19.08 -29.41
CA GLY A 176 -9.13 -20.51 -29.71
C GLY A 176 -10.58 -21.00 -29.80
N GLU A 177 -11.57 -20.24 -29.34
CA GLU A 177 -12.98 -20.59 -29.51
C GLU A 177 -13.66 -19.63 -30.50
N ALA A 178 -13.49 -19.92 -31.80
CA ALA A 178 -14.27 -19.38 -32.92
C ALA A 178 -14.48 -20.47 -33.96
#